data_AF-A0A067KVK7-F1
#
_entry.id   AF-A0A067KVK7-F1
#
_cell.length_a   1.000
_cell.length_b   1.000
_cell.length_c   1.000
_cell.angle_alpha   90.00
_cell.angle_beta   90.00
_cell.angle_gamma   90.00
#
_symmetry.space_group_name_H-M   'P 1'
#
loop_
_entity.id
_entity.type
_entity.pdbx_description
1 polymer ?
#
loop_
_entity_poly.entity_id
_entity_poly.type
_entity_poly.pdbx_seq_one_letter_code
_entity_poly.pdbx_strand_id
1 'polypeptide(L)'
;MAACFAPAQCRWSANANGGELESLGYKEGYRVDVDIPDGTWADAPNFHDILIFNTGHCFFYDFLLLINMWWAPSKFDPVNSPMLFFEKGQPVIPPIPPDVGLDKVLKSMILFIEKRMRPGGIEFFRTQSPRYFEGGDWDQGGSCPRVRPFSSEQVNDI
;
A
#
# COMPACT_ATOMS: atom_id res chain seq x y z
N MET A 1 -1.55 8.75 18.52
CA MET A 1 -1.26 7.32 18.28
C MET A 1 -2.14 6.91 17.13
N ALA A 2 -1.57 6.90 15.92
CA ALA A 2 -2.21 6.41 14.70
C ALA A 2 -1.19 5.45 14.08
N ALA A 3 -1.67 4.29 13.71
CA ALA A 3 -0.93 3.10 13.39
C ALA A 3 -1.64 2.49 12.20
N CYS A 4 -1.03 2.57 11.02
CA CYS A 4 -1.70 2.26 9.77
C CYS A 4 -0.80 1.42 8.86
N PHE A 5 -1.31 0.27 8.42
CA PHE A 5 -0.83 -0.44 7.21
C PHE A 5 -1.36 0.21 5.91
N ALA A 6 -1.82 1.46 5.97
CA ALA A 6 -2.33 2.21 4.82
C ALA A 6 -1.87 3.69 4.88
N PRO A 7 -1.26 4.24 3.82
CA PRO A 7 -0.71 5.61 3.77
C PRO A 7 -1.73 6.77 3.88
N ALA A 8 -3.04 6.48 3.97
CA ALA A 8 -4.08 7.46 3.71
C ALA A 8 -4.49 8.34 4.90
N GLN A 9 -3.99 8.10 6.11
CA GLN A 9 -4.37 8.92 7.27
C GLN A 9 -3.19 9.47 8.09
N CYS A 10 -1.96 9.07 7.79
CA CYS A 10 -0.78 9.51 8.53
C CYS A 10 0.12 10.40 7.65
N ARG A 11 -0.16 11.69 7.63
CA ARG A 11 0.78 12.69 7.12
C ARG A 11 1.91 12.85 8.14
N TRP A 12 3.15 12.77 7.68
CA TRP A 12 4.30 13.17 8.49
C TRP A 12 4.71 14.59 8.11
N SER A 13 5.00 15.38 9.13
CA SER A 13 5.56 16.73 8.97
C SER A 13 6.71 16.89 9.94
N ALA A 14 7.74 17.59 9.49
CA ALA A 14 8.89 17.96 10.31
C ALA A 14 8.43 18.67 11.58
N ASN A 15 9.08 18.36 12.69
CA ASN A 15 8.81 19.03 13.97
C ASN A 15 9.90 20.07 14.28
N ALA A 16 9.58 21.05 15.13
CA ALA A 16 10.51 22.10 15.52
C ALA A 16 11.69 21.60 16.39
N ASN A 17 11.63 20.36 16.88
CA ASN A 17 12.66 19.77 17.72
C ASN A 17 13.77 19.11 16.90
N GLY A 18 13.60 19.03 15.57
CA GLY A 18 14.51 18.33 14.67
C GLY A 18 14.42 16.81 14.80
N GLY A 19 14.95 16.11 13.79
CA GLY A 19 14.95 14.65 13.70
C GLY A 19 15.82 14.16 12.55
N GLU A 20 15.99 12.83 12.44
CA GLU A 20 16.83 12.21 11.41
C GLU A 20 16.29 12.43 10.00
N LEU A 21 14.98 12.61 9.83
CA LEU A 21 14.39 12.92 8.54
C LEU A 21 14.60 14.38 8.15
N GLU A 22 14.48 15.30 9.13
CA GLU A 22 14.76 16.72 8.96
C GLU A 22 16.23 16.99 8.61
N SER A 23 17.17 16.24 9.23
CA SER A 23 18.61 16.35 8.92
C SER A 23 18.94 15.87 7.50
N LEU A 24 18.14 14.97 6.93
CA LEU A 24 18.21 14.56 5.53
C LEU A 24 17.47 15.51 4.58
N GLY A 25 16.84 16.57 5.08
CA GLY A 25 16.17 17.61 4.30
C GLY A 25 14.68 17.37 4.04
N TYR A 26 14.08 16.32 4.61
CA TYR A 26 12.64 16.08 4.49
C TYR A 26 11.85 17.03 5.38
N LYS A 27 10.84 17.68 4.81
CA LYS A 27 9.95 18.62 5.52
C LYS A 27 8.55 18.06 5.77
N GLU A 28 8.08 17.24 4.86
CA GLU A 28 6.79 16.56 4.93
C GLU A 28 6.84 15.28 4.09
N GLY A 29 5.85 14.40 4.27
CA GLY A 29 5.73 13.16 3.52
C GLY A 29 4.55 12.32 3.98
N TYR A 30 4.36 11.17 3.34
CA TYR A 30 3.40 10.16 3.74
C TYR A 30 4.08 9.16 4.65
N ARG A 31 3.60 9.03 5.90
CA ARG A 31 4.11 8.04 6.83
C ARG A 31 3.49 6.68 6.52
N VAL A 32 4.35 5.67 6.44
CA VAL A 32 3.96 4.27 6.30
C VAL A 32 4.60 3.48 7.43
N ASP A 33 3.80 3.04 8.38
CA ASP A 33 4.28 2.15 9.45
C ASP A 33 4.31 0.70 8.91
N VAL A 34 5.49 0.10 8.86
CA VAL A 34 5.67 -1.23 8.29
C VAL A 34 5.23 -2.35 9.22
N ASP A 35 5.08 -2.07 10.51
CA ASP A 35 4.88 -3.06 11.57
C ASP A 35 3.62 -2.85 12.42
N ILE A 36 2.79 -1.85 12.12
CA ILE A 36 1.63 -1.52 12.97
C ILE A 36 0.28 -1.60 12.22
N PRO A 37 -0.53 -2.68 12.42
CA PRO A 37 -1.76 -2.99 11.68
C PRO A 37 -2.78 -1.86 11.78
N ASP A 38 -3.45 -1.57 10.67
CA ASP A 38 -4.54 -0.60 10.71
C ASP A 38 -5.73 -1.18 11.48
N GLY A 39 -6.26 -0.39 12.42
CA GLY A 39 -7.35 -0.80 13.29
C GLY A 39 -8.63 -1.19 12.55
N THR A 40 -8.85 -0.71 11.32
CA THR A 40 -10.06 -1.06 10.55
C THR A 40 -10.10 -2.53 10.16
N TRP A 41 -8.95 -3.20 10.12
CA TRP A 41 -8.85 -4.57 9.65
C TRP A 41 -8.06 -5.52 10.56
N ALA A 42 -7.30 -4.98 11.52
CA ALA A 42 -6.43 -5.73 12.43
C ALA A 42 -7.11 -6.92 13.13
N ASP A 43 -8.42 -6.83 13.37
CA ASP A 43 -9.19 -7.87 14.04
C ASP A 43 -9.82 -8.90 13.09
N ALA A 44 -9.85 -8.64 11.78
CA ALA A 44 -10.45 -9.54 10.80
C ALA A 44 -9.93 -10.99 10.85
N PRO A 45 -8.63 -11.24 11.07
CA PRO A 45 -8.12 -12.61 11.19
C PRO A 45 -8.68 -13.40 12.38
N ASN A 46 -9.20 -12.71 13.39
CA ASN A 46 -9.73 -13.37 14.58
C ASN A 46 -11.12 -13.96 14.36
N PHE A 47 -11.84 -13.61 13.28
CA PHE A 47 -13.24 -14.02 13.12
C PHE A 47 -13.65 -14.46 11.71
N HIS A 48 -12.79 -14.30 10.70
CA HIS A 48 -13.02 -14.86 9.37
C HIS A 48 -12.28 -16.18 9.18
N ASP A 49 -12.93 -17.14 8.53
CA ASP A 49 -12.32 -18.42 8.16
C ASP A 49 -11.49 -18.31 6.87
N ILE A 50 -11.83 -17.34 6.00
CA ILE A 50 -11.15 -17.08 4.74
C ILE A 50 -10.82 -15.59 4.66
N LEU A 51 -9.57 -15.26 4.38
CA LEU A 51 -9.10 -13.91 4.12
C LEU A 51 -8.56 -13.78 2.70
N ILE A 52 -8.89 -12.67 2.04
CA ILE A 52 -8.38 -12.34 0.71
C ILE A 52 -7.79 -10.93 0.77
N PHE A 53 -6.48 -10.84 0.58
CA PHE A 53 -5.72 -9.59 0.59
C PHE A 53 -5.28 -9.20 -0.81
N ASN A 54 -5.03 -7.92 -1.02
CA ASN A 54 -4.55 -7.36 -2.30
C ASN A 54 -3.80 -6.04 -2.02
N THR A 55 -2.83 -5.71 -2.87
CA THR A 55 -2.06 -4.45 -2.83
C THR A 55 -2.16 -3.54 -4.07
N GLY A 56 -3.06 -3.86 -5.01
CA GLY A 56 -3.35 -3.09 -6.21
C GLY A 56 -4.38 -1.95 -6.12
N HIS A 57 -5.02 -1.67 -7.25
CA HIS A 57 -5.98 -0.56 -7.39
C HIS A 57 -7.28 -0.82 -6.60
N CYS A 58 -7.80 0.20 -5.93
CA CYS A 58 -9.14 0.13 -5.33
C CYS A 58 -10.19 -0.07 -6.44
N PHE A 59 -11.03 -1.10 -6.28
CA PHE A 59 -12.42 -1.04 -6.73
C PHE A 59 -13.24 -0.75 -5.48
N PHE A 60 -13.96 0.37 -5.47
CA PHE A 60 -14.99 0.62 -4.46
C PHE A 60 -16.01 -0.52 -4.54
N TYR A 61 -16.26 -1.22 -3.42
CA TYR A 61 -17.53 -1.81 -2.95
C TYR A 61 -17.22 -2.80 -1.79
N ASP A 62 -17.36 -2.29 -0.55
CA ASP A 62 -17.78 -2.90 0.73
C ASP A 62 -17.42 -4.33 1.19
N PHE A 63 -16.56 -5.14 0.55
CA PHE A 63 -16.31 -6.50 1.12
C PHE A 63 -14.90 -7.10 1.02
N LEU A 64 -13.86 -6.33 0.70
CA LEU A 64 -12.48 -6.84 0.70
C LEU A 64 -11.54 -5.92 1.50
N LEU A 65 -10.82 -6.51 2.46
CA LEU A 65 -9.86 -5.81 3.31
C LEU A 65 -8.86 -5.00 2.49
N LEU A 66 -8.81 -3.71 2.80
CA LEU A 66 -8.13 -2.66 2.05
C LEU A 66 -6.65 -2.56 2.44
N ILE A 67 -5.77 -3.07 1.57
CA ILE A 67 -4.38 -2.60 1.46
C ILE A 67 -4.19 -2.05 0.04
N ASN A 68 -5.14 -1.28 -0.47
CA ASN A 68 -5.14 -0.88 -1.87
C ASN A 68 -5.00 0.63 -2.06
N MET A 69 -4.25 0.98 -3.12
CA MET A 69 -4.11 2.31 -3.75
C MET A 69 -2.98 3.25 -3.30
N TRP A 70 -1.76 2.77 -3.03
CA TRP A 70 -0.67 3.71 -2.65
C TRP A 70 0.73 3.34 -3.15
N TRP A 71 0.86 2.59 -4.25
CA TRP A 71 2.17 2.17 -4.77
C TRP A 71 2.47 2.65 -6.20
N ALA A 72 1.63 3.54 -6.75
CA ALA A 72 1.90 4.15 -8.05
C ALA A 72 2.90 5.30 -7.87
N PRO A 73 4.06 5.31 -8.55
CA PRO A 73 5.02 6.41 -8.47
C PRO A 73 4.39 7.78 -8.78
N SER A 74 3.37 7.83 -9.63
CA SER A 74 2.65 9.06 -9.99
C SER A 74 1.81 9.68 -8.86
N LYS A 75 1.57 8.95 -7.75
CA LYS A 75 0.82 9.46 -6.59
C LYS A 75 1.72 10.11 -5.52
N PHE A 76 3.04 9.96 -5.64
CA PHE A 76 4.00 10.54 -4.71
C PHE A 76 4.98 11.42 -5.44
N ASP A 77 5.08 12.67 -5.01
CA ASP A 77 6.21 13.50 -5.39
C ASP A 77 7.42 13.09 -4.52
N PRO A 78 8.49 12.50 -5.09
CA PRO A 78 9.64 12.06 -4.30
C PRO A 78 10.39 13.21 -3.63
N VAL A 79 10.15 14.45 -4.07
CA VAL A 79 10.78 15.67 -3.54
C VAL A 79 9.87 16.35 -2.54
N ASN A 80 8.60 16.56 -2.90
CA ASN A 80 7.67 17.35 -2.10
C ASN A 80 6.81 16.52 -1.14
N SER A 81 6.54 15.25 -1.45
CA SER A 81 5.68 14.38 -0.64
C SER A 81 6.11 12.90 -0.72
N PRO A 82 7.35 12.56 -0.30
CA PRO A 82 7.86 11.19 -0.40
C PRO A 82 7.12 10.24 0.54
N MET A 83 7.22 8.94 0.25
CA MET A 83 6.87 7.89 1.21
C MET A 83 8.01 7.73 2.22
N LEU A 84 7.68 7.84 3.49
CA LEU A 84 8.60 7.74 4.60
C LEU A 84 8.18 6.53 5.44
N PHE A 85 9.04 5.53 5.48
CA PHE A 85 8.78 4.29 6.20
C PHE A 85 9.18 4.41 7.66
N PHE A 86 8.36 3.84 8.53
CA PHE A 86 8.60 3.79 9.97
C PHE A 86 8.52 2.34 10.43
N GLU A 87 9.42 1.96 11.34
CA GLU A 87 9.45 0.66 12.00
C GLU A 87 9.56 0.91 13.50
N LYS A 88 8.66 0.33 14.30
CA LYS A 88 8.59 0.54 15.76
C LYS A 88 8.48 2.01 16.16
N GLY A 89 7.81 2.80 15.31
CA GLY A 89 7.61 4.23 15.51
C GLY A 89 8.84 5.11 15.25
N GLN A 90 9.95 4.56 14.76
CA GLN A 90 11.14 5.30 14.33
C GLN A 90 11.23 5.31 12.80
N PRO A 91 11.76 6.37 12.17
CA PRO A 91 11.95 6.39 10.73
C PRO A 91 13.00 5.36 10.31
N VAL A 92 12.77 4.72 9.16
CA VAL A 92 13.75 3.80 8.56
C VAL A 92 14.81 4.64 7.83
N ILE A 93 16.04 4.58 8.33
CA ILE A 93 17.19 5.33 7.80
C ILE A 93 18.29 4.35 7.33
N PRO A 94 18.87 4.52 6.12
CA PRO A 94 18.50 5.51 5.11
C PRO A 94 17.09 5.27 4.53
N PRO A 95 16.43 6.31 3.98
CA PRO A 95 15.14 6.16 3.30
C PRO A 95 15.22 5.08 2.23
N ILE A 96 14.27 4.14 2.28
CA ILE A 96 14.20 3.00 1.36
C ILE A 96 13.25 3.30 0.20
N PRO A 97 13.49 2.72 -0.99
CA PRO A 97 12.60 2.90 -2.12
C PRO A 97 11.25 2.15 -1.89
N PRO A 98 10.19 2.55 -2.62
CA PRO A 98 8.85 2.01 -2.42
C PRO A 98 8.73 0.50 -2.54
N ASP A 99 9.42 -0.13 -3.48
CA ASP A 99 9.42 -1.57 -3.70
C ASP A 99 9.96 -2.34 -2.48
N VAL A 100 11.07 -1.86 -1.89
CA VAL A 100 11.65 -2.43 -0.66
C VAL A 100 10.73 -2.18 0.54
N GLY A 101 10.10 -1.02 0.60
CA GLY A 101 9.10 -0.70 1.62
C GLY A 101 7.87 -1.61 1.55
N LEU A 102 7.37 -1.88 0.34
CA LEU A 102 6.24 -2.78 0.10
C LEU A 102 6.58 -4.21 0.53
N ASP A 103 7.77 -4.71 0.22
CA ASP A 103 8.23 -6.03 0.66
C ASP A 103 8.23 -6.15 2.19
N LYS A 104 8.70 -5.11 2.90
CA LYS A 104 8.64 -5.05 4.38
C LYS A 104 7.20 -5.07 4.90
N VAL A 105 6.31 -4.24 4.33
CA VAL A 105 4.90 -4.18 4.72
C VAL A 105 4.23 -5.54 4.51
N LEU A 106 4.41 -6.17 3.34
CA LEU A 106 3.83 -7.47 3.05
C LEU A 106 4.32 -8.55 4.01
N LYS A 107 5.62 -8.58 4.31
CA LYS A 107 6.19 -9.53 5.29
C LYS A 107 5.58 -9.35 6.67
N SER A 108 5.50 -8.13 7.18
CA SER A 108 4.89 -7.85 8.48
C SER A 108 3.40 -8.20 8.50
N MET A 109 2.69 -7.91 7.42
CA MET A 109 1.26 -8.22 7.28
C MET A 109 1.02 -9.74 7.35
N ILE A 110 1.76 -10.52 6.56
CA ILE A 110 1.65 -11.98 6.53
C ILE A 110 1.94 -12.55 7.92
N LEU A 111 3.06 -12.15 8.54
CA LEU A 111 3.42 -12.61 9.89
C LEU A 111 2.36 -12.25 10.93
N PHE A 112 1.74 -11.08 10.80
CA PHE A 112 0.66 -10.63 11.67
C PHE A 112 -0.60 -11.49 11.51
N ILE A 113 -0.98 -11.80 10.27
CA ILE A 113 -2.14 -12.63 9.95
C ILE A 113 -1.91 -14.05 10.44
N GLU A 114 -0.78 -14.68 10.09
CA GLU A 114 -0.43 -16.04 10.51
C GLU A 114 -0.49 -16.21 12.03
N LYS A 115 -0.10 -15.18 12.79
CA LYS A 115 -0.12 -15.20 14.25
C LYS A 115 -1.53 -15.08 14.84
N ARG A 116 -2.48 -14.43 14.15
CA ARG A 116 -3.84 -14.17 14.65
C ARG A 116 -4.91 -15.07 14.05
N MET A 117 -4.66 -15.65 12.88
CA MET A 117 -5.61 -16.55 12.23
C MET A 117 -5.91 -17.76 13.08
N ARG A 118 -7.17 -18.18 13.04
CA ARG A 118 -7.61 -19.41 13.69
C ARG A 118 -7.01 -20.63 12.98
N PRO A 119 -6.73 -21.74 13.69
CA PRO A 119 -6.32 -22.98 13.06
C PRO A 119 -7.31 -23.40 11.97
N GLY A 120 -6.79 -23.74 10.78
CA GLY A 120 -7.60 -24.12 9.62
C GLY A 120 -8.12 -22.96 8.77
N GLY A 121 -7.79 -21.72 9.13
CA GLY A 121 -8.07 -20.55 8.30
C GLY A 121 -7.32 -20.57 6.97
N ILE A 122 -7.91 -19.99 5.94
CA ILE A 122 -7.35 -19.92 4.58
C ILE A 122 -7.03 -18.47 4.23
N GLU A 123 -5.82 -18.21 3.76
CA GLU A 123 -5.38 -16.90 3.30
C GLU A 123 -5.06 -16.92 1.81
N PHE A 124 -5.60 -15.96 1.07
CA PHE A 124 -5.25 -15.70 -0.32
C PHE A 124 -4.66 -14.31 -0.46
N PHE A 125 -3.54 -14.22 -1.19
CA PHE A 125 -3.02 -12.96 -1.68
C PHE A 125 -3.31 -12.83 -3.18
N ARG A 126 -4.10 -11.83 -3.54
CA ARG A 126 -4.47 -11.52 -4.92
C ARG A 126 -3.60 -10.40 -5.46
N THR A 127 -2.95 -10.66 -6.58
CA THR A 127 -2.09 -9.69 -7.29
C THR A 127 -2.90 -8.56 -7.93
N GLN A 128 -2.21 -7.51 -8.38
CA GLN A 128 -2.88 -6.36 -9.00
C GLN A 128 -3.67 -6.77 -10.25
N SER A 129 -4.81 -6.12 -10.47
CA SER A 129 -5.55 -6.27 -11.72
C SER A 129 -4.92 -5.33 -12.75
N PRO A 130 -4.73 -5.80 -13.99
CA PRO A 130 -4.13 -4.99 -15.04
C PRO A 130 -4.98 -3.73 -15.32
N ARG A 131 -4.31 -2.65 -15.72
CA ARG A 131 -4.98 -1.48 -16.30
C ARG A 131 -5.47 -1.85 -17.69
N TYR A 132 -6.68 -1.42 -18.02
CA TYR A 132 -7.35 -1.76 -19.28
C TYR A 132 -7.99 -0.55 -19.97
N PHE A 133 -7.75 0.66 -19.45
CA PHE A 133 -8.19 1.89 -20.08
C PHE A 133 -7.14 2.37 -21.08
N GLU A 134 -7.60 2.75 -22.27
CA GLU A 134 -6.81 3.31 -23.36
C GLU A 134 -7.26 4.74 -23.66
N GLY A 135 -6.34 5.61 -24.09
CA GLY A 135 -6.63 7.01 -24.47
C GLY A 135 -6.89 7.96 -23.30
N GLY A 136 -6.63 7.52 -22.06
CA GLY A 136 -6.82 8.28 -20.82
C GLY A 136 -6.98 7.35 -19.64
N ASP A 137 -6.90 7.88 -18.42
CA ASP A 137 -7.26 7.14 -17.21
C ASP A 137 -8.79 6.99 -17.09
N TRP A 138 -9.24 6.09 -16.21
CA TRP A 138 -10.66 5.80 -15.96
C TRP A 138 -11.50 7.04 -15.60
N ASP A 139 -10.88 8.06 -15.00
CA ASP A 139 -11.49 9.32 -14.57
C ASP A 139 -11.18 10.51 -15.51
N GLN A 140 -10.36 10.29 -16.55
CA GLN A 140 -9.91 11.34 -17.48
C GLN A 140 -10.35 11.10 -18.92
N GLY A 141 -11.44 10.35 -19.12
CA GLY A 141 -11.98 10.07 -20.44
C GLY A 141 -11.32 8.91 -21.18
N GLY A 142 -10.59 8.05 -20.47
CA GLY A 142 -10.15 6.76 -20.99
C GLY A 142 -11.31 5.85 -21.35
N SER A 143 -11.08 4.93 -22.28
CA SER A 143 -12.08 3.96 -22.72
C SER A 143 -11.55 2.52 -22.67
N CYS A 144 -12.44 1.54 -22.51
CA CYS A 144 -12.12 0.12 -22.59
C CYS A 144 -12.79 -0.50 -23.83
N PRO A 145 -12.32 -0.21 -25.06
CA PRO A 145 -12.97 -0.67 -26.29
C PRO A 145 -12.64 -2.13 -26.62
N ARG A 146 -11.67 -2.73 -25.92
CA ARG A 146 -11.19 -4.08 -26.23
C ARG A 146 -12.23 -5.14 -25.91
N VAL A 147 -12.52 -5.96 -26.92
CA VAL A 147 -13.38 -7.15 -26.82
C VAL A 147 -12.60 -8.45 -26.72
N ARG A 148 -11.27 -8.38 -26.76
CA ARG A 148 -10.35 -9.51 -26.59
C ARG A 148 -9.17 -9.10 -25.69
N PRO A 149 -8.60 -10.04 -24.93
CA PRO A 149 -7.40 -9.79 -24.13
C PRO A 149 -6.22 -9.33 -25.00
N PHE A 150 -5.26 -8.65 -24.38
CA PHE A 150 -3.95 -8.38 -24.99
C PHE A 150 -3.23 -9.70 -25.34
N SER A 151 -2.52 -9.72 -26.47
CA SER A 151 -1.52 -10.76 -26.71
C SER A 151 -0.33 -10.56 -25.78
N SER A 152 0.47 -11.61 -25.57
CA SER A 152 1.65 -11.54 -24.72
C SER A 152 2.64 -10.46 -25.16
N GLU A 153 2.74 -10.16 -26.46
CA GLU A 153 3.61 -9.06 -26.91
C GLU A 153 3.07 -7.69 -26.50
N GLN A 154 1.75 -7.49 -26.62
CA GLN A 154 1.14 -6.18 -26.36
C GLN A 154 1.10 -5.81 -24.88
N VAL A 155 1.22 -6.78 -23.95
CA VAL A 155 1.24 -6.54 -22.50
C VAL A 155 2.48 -5.74 -22.08
N ASN A 156 3.59 -5.85 -22.80
CA ASN A 156 4.83 -5.17 -22.43
C ASN A 156 4.82 -3.66 -22.74
N ASP A 157 3.83 -3.20 -23.51
CA ASP A 157 3.73 -1.83 -24.01
C ASP A 157 2.68 -0.98 -23.25
N ILE A 158 2.16 -1.49 -22.11
CA ILE A 158 1.07 -0.88 -21.30
C ILE A 158 1.56 -0.45 -19.92
#